data_AF-L9L348-F1
#
_entry.id   AF-L9L348-F1
#
_cell.length_a   1.000
_cell.length_b   1.000
_cell.length_c   1.000
_cell.angle_alpha   90.00
_cell.angle_beta   90.00
_cell.angle_gamma   90.00
#
_symmetry.space_group_name_H-M   'P 1'
#
loop_
_entity.id
_entity.type
_entity.pdbx_description
1 polymer ?
#
loop_
_entity_poly.entity_id
_entity_poly.type
_entity_poly.pdbx_seq_one_letter_code
_entity_poly.pdbx_strand_id
1 'polypeptide(L)'
;MFVQLWNLLMPMKKLNARISKQWAEIGFQGDDPKTDFRGMGILGLINLVYFSENYTNEAHQILSRSNHPKLGYSYAIVGINLTEMAYSLLKSEALKFHLYNFVPGTPTMEHFHQFYCYLVYEFDKFWFEEEPESIMYFNLYREKFHEKIKGLLMDCNVALTLKT
;
A
#
# COMPACT_ATOMS: atom_id res chain seq x y z
N MET A 1 -3.16 -14.20 -9.40
CA MET A 1 -2.83 -12.93 -8.73
C MET A 1 -3.52 -11.71 -9.34
N PHE A 2 -3.28 -11.29 -10.60
CA PHE A 2 -3.99 -10.10 -11.14
C PHE A 2 -5.53 -10.23 -11.10
N VAL A 3 -6.06 -11.32 -11.64
CA VAL A 3 -7.51 -11.59 -11.61
C VAL A 3 -8.03 -11.70 -10.18
N GLN A 4 -7.23 -12.25 -9.25
CA GLN A 4 -7.57 -12.33 -7.84
C GLN A 4 -7.67 -10.93 -7.21
N LEU A 5 -6.67 -10.06 -7.43
CA LEU A 5 -6.70 -8.67 -6.99
C LEU A 5 -7.94 -7.95 -7.51
N TRP A 6 -8.24 -8.11 -8.80
CA TRP A 6 -9.43 -7.53 -9.40
C TRP A 6 -10.71 -8.02 -8.71
N ASN A 7 -10.87 -9.33 -8.53
CA ASN A 7 -12.08 -9.89 -7.91
C ASN A 7 -12.23 -9.47 -6.45
N LEU A 8 -11.13 -9.29 -5.71
CA LEU A 8 -11.14 -8.81 -4.34
C LEU A 8 -11.59 -7.34 -4.27
N LEU A 9 -11.12 -6.48 -5.17
CA LEU A 9 -11.41 -5.04 -5.16
C LEU A 9 -12.69 -4.65 -5.90
N MET A 10 -13.09 -5.41 -6.92
CA MET A 10 -14.23 -5.14 -7.81
C MET A 10 -15.19 -6.34 -7.87
N PRO A 11 -15.73 -6.83 -6.73
CA PRO A 11 -16.49 -8.08 -6.67
C PRO A 11 -17.75 -8.08 -7.54
N MET A 12 -18.31 -6.88 -7.82
CA MET A 12 -19.53 -6.71 -8.63
C MET A 12 -19.25 -6.52 -10.12
N LYS A 13 -17.98 -6.47 -10.55
CA LYS A 13 -17.61 -6.18 -11.94
C LYS A 13 -16.64 -7.22 -12.46
N LYS A 14 -17.03 -7.95 -13.50
CA LYS A 14 -16.14 -8.93 -14.15
C LYS A 14 -15.03 -8.21 -14.94
N LEU A 15 -13.80 -8.72 -14.83
CA LEU A 15 -12.70 -8.31 -15.70
C LEU A 15 -12.90 -8.92 -17.09
N ASN A 16 -12.93 -8.08 -18.13
CA ASN A 16 -13.19 -8.51 -19.50
C ASN A 16 -11.98 -9.21 -20.11
N ALA A 17 -10.77 -8.71 -19.83
CA ALA A 17 -9.52 -9.22 -20.35
C ALA A 17 -8.35 -8.83 -19.44
N ARG A 18 -7.24 -9.57 -19.52
CA ARG A 18 -6.01 -9.24 -18.78
C ARG A 18 -5.39 -7.90 -19.21
N ILE A 19 -5.56 -7.50 -20.47
CA ILE A 19 -5.22 -6.15 -20.95
C ILE A 19 -6.54 -5.43 -21.21
N SER A 20 -6.83 -4.38 -20.44
CA SER A 20 -8.10 -3.68 -20.47
C SER A 20 -8.00 -2.33 -19.75
N LYS A 21 -8.75 -1.33 -20.22
CA LYS A 21 -8.89 -0.03 -19.54
C LYS A 21 -9.46 -0.13 -18.14
N GLN A 22 -10.10 -1.26 -17.79
CA GLN A 22 -10.67 -1.51 -16.47
C GLN A 22 -9.65 -1.35 -15.33
N TRP A 23 -8.38 -1.64 -15.58
CA TRP A 23 -7.34 -1.54 -14.55
C TRP A 23 -7.16 -0.12 -13.98
N ALA A 24 -7.52 0.91 -14.76
CA ALA A 24 -7.53 2.30 -14.28
C ALA A 24 -8.52 2.51 -13.12
N GLU A 25 -9.58 1.70 -13.01
CA GLU A 25 -10.59 1.81 -11.93
C GLU A 25 -10.02 1.45 -10.55
N ILE A 26 -8.96 0.65 -10.50
CA ILE A 26 -8.22 0.34 -9.27
C ILE A 26 -6.85 1.03 -9.24
N GLY A 27 -6.66 2.05 -10.08
CA GLY A 27 -5.51 2.94 -10.04
C GLY A 27 -4.22 2.38 -10.62
N PHE A 28 -4.27 1.47 -11.60
CA PHE A 28 -3.12 1.14 -12.45
C PHE A 28 -2.97 2.15 -13.60
N GLN A 29 -1.78 2.24 -14.19
CA GLN A 29 -1.53 3.09 -15.35
C GLN A 29 -1.59 2.26 -16.64
N GLY A 30 -2.39 2.73 -17.60
CA GLY A 30 -2.58 2.06 -18.89
C GLY A 30 -3.39 0.77 -18.78
N ASP A 31 -3.38 0.01 -19.88
CA ASP A 31 -4.27 -1.14 -20.04
C ASP A 31 -3.64 -2.46 -19.54
N ASP A 32 -2.32 -2.53 -19.39
CA ASP A 32 -1.63 -3.71 -18.86
C ASP A 32 -0.96 -3.40 -17.51
N PRO A 33 -1.52 -3.87 -16.37
CA PRO A 33 -1.01 -3.54 -15.04
C PRO A 33 0.42 -4.06 -14.82
N LYS A 34 0.91 -5.01 -15.63
CA LYS A 34 2.30 -5.49 -15.53
C LYS A 34 3.32 -4.38 -15.70
N THR A 35 3.02 -3.32 -16.45
CA THR A 35 3.98 -2.22 -16.68
C THR A 35 4.28 -1.42 -15.42
N ASP A 36 3.38 -1.42 -14.45
CA ASP A 36 3.52 -0.65 -13.20
C ASP A 36 4.40 -1.33 -12.16
N PHE A 37 4.63 -2.64 -12.29
CA PHE A 37 5.45 -3.42 -11.37
C PHE A 37 6.94 -3.45 -11.75
N ARG A 38 7.44 -2.54 -12.59
CA ARG A 38 8.86 -2.54 -13.00
C ARG A 38 9.83 -2.34 -11.83
N GLY A 39 9.42 -1.63 -10.78
CA GLY A 39 10.20 -1.43 -9.56
C GLY A 39 10.08 -2.60 -8.57
N MET A 40 8.92 -2.75 -7.92
CA MET A 40 8.71 -3.74 -6.86
C MET A 40 8.34 -5.15 -7.36
N GLY A 41 8.13 -5.33 -8.67
CA GLY A 41 7.84 -6.62 -9.25
C GLY A 41 6.67 -7.32 -8.58
N ILE A 42 6.79 -8.64 -8.44
CA ILE A 42 5.75 -9.47 -7.84
C ILE A 42 5.49 -9.15 -6.38
N LEU A 43 6.45 -8.59 -5.63
CA LEU A 43 6.25 -8.23 -4.22
C LEU A 43 5.15 -7.18 -4.06
N GLY A 44 5.12 -6.17 -4.93
CA GLY A 44 4.05 -5.18 -4.93
C GLY A 44 2.67 -5.80 -5.17
N LEU A 45 2.59 -6.78 -6.07
CA LEU A 45 1.34 -7.48 -6.36
C LEU A 45 0.90 -8.37 -5.20
N ILE A 46 1.85 -9.06 -4.54
CA ILE A 46 1.58 -9.87 -3.35
C ILE A 46 1.03 -9.00 -2.24
N ASN A 47 1.67 -7.85 -1.97
CA ASN A 47 1.23 -6.89 -0.97
C ASN A 47 -0.19 -6.36 -1.22
N LEU A 48 -0.49 -5.93 -2.45
CA LEU A 48 -1.84 -5.48 -2.82
C LEU A 48 -2.90 -6.57 -2.61
N VAL A 49 -2.60 -7.80 -3.02
CA VAL A 49 -3.50 -8.95 -2.82
C VAL A 49 -3.67 -9.25 -1.33
N TYR A 50 -2.57 -9.29 -0.58
CA TYR A 50 -2.57 -9.57 0.85
C TYR A 50 -3.43 -8.57 1.61
N PHE A 51 -3.28 -7.27 1.34
CA PHE A 51 -4.11 -6.25 1.96
C PHE A 51 -5.59 -6.41 1.59
N SER A 52 -5.89 -6.65 0.30
CA SER A 52 -7.26 -6.82 -0.18
C SER A 52 -7.95 -8.07 0.39
N GLU A 53 -7.19 -9.12 0.69
CA GLU A 53 -7.69 -10.41 1.20
C GLU A 53 -7.84 -10.42 2.72
N ASN A 54 -6.91 -9.81 3.46
CA ASN A 54 -6.91 -9.83 4.92
C ASN A 54 -7.65 -8.63 5.55
N TYR A 55 -7.74 -7.51 4.82
CA TYR A 55 -8.37 -6.26 5.27
C TYR A 55 -9.31 -5.74 4.18
N THR A 56 -10.25 -6.60 3.75
CA THR A 56 -11.13 -6.33 2.59
C THR A 56 -11.95 -5.07 2.76
N ASN A 57 -12.50 -4.82 3.95
CA ASN A 57 -13.31 -3.64 4.22
C ASN A 57 -12.48 -2.36 4.09
N GLU A 58 -11.28 -2.35 4.66
CA GLU A 58 -10.34 -1.24 4.59
C GLU A 58 -9.86 -1.02 3.16
N ALA A 59 -9.57 -2.10 2.43
CA ALA A 59 -9.18 -2.01 1.02
C ALA A 59 -10.28 -1.37 0.17
N HIS A 60 -11.55 -1.73 0.38
CA HIS A 60 -12.69 -1.12 -0.33
C HIS A 60 -12.90 0.34 0.07
N GLN A 61 -12.78 0.66 1.36
CA GLN A 61 -12.88 2.05 1.83
C GLN A 61 -11.78 2.93 1.25
N ILE A 62 -10.53 2.46 1.29
CA ILE A 62 -9.38 3.19 0.73
C ILE A 62 -9.51 3.32 -0.79
N LEU A 63 -9.94 2.28 -1.51
CA LEU A 63 -10.21 2.38 -2.95
C LEU A 63 -11.31 3.40 -3.26
N SER A 64 -12.37 3.45 -2.46
CA SER A 64 -13.42 4.46 -2.62
C SER A 64 -12.88 5.87 -2.36
N ARG A 65 -12.06 6.04 -1.32
CA ARG A 65 -11.45 7.33 -0.98
C ARG A 65 -10.42 7.76 -2.03
N SER A 66 -9.60 6.86 -2.54
CA SER A 66 -8.61 7.18 -3.57
C SER A 66 -9.26 7.67 -4.87
N ASN A 67 -10.54 7.37 -5.10
CA ASN A 67 -11.34 7.89 -6.22
C ASN A 67 -12.00 9.26 -5.92
N HIS A 68 -11.67 9.91 -4.81
CA HIS A 68 -12.21 11.21 -4.44
C HIS A 68 -11.90 12.28 -5.53
N PRO A 69 -12.86 13.15 -5.90
CA PRO A 69 -12.73 14.02 -7.08
C PRO A 69 -11.63 15.09 -6.99
N LYS A 70 -11.19 15.46 -5.78
CA LYS A 70 -10.13 16.47 -5.57
C LYS A 70 -8.84 15.85 -5.01
N LEU A 71 -8.96 15.21 -3.85
CA LEU A 71 -7.87 14.55 -3.12
C LEU A 71 -7.56 13.11 -3.57
N GLY A 72 -8.14 12.64 -4.68
CA GLY A 72 -7.93 11.29 -5.17
C GLY A 72 -6.48 11.01 -5.56
N TYR A 73 -6.11 9.73 -5.51
CA TYR A 73 -4.80 9.22 -5.91
C TYR A 73 -4.95 7.84 -6.54
N SER A 74 -3.92 7.39 -7.26
CA SER A 74 -3.93 6.08 -7.92
C SER A 74 -3.69 4.95 -6.92
N TYR A 75 -4.74 4.26 -6.47
CA TYR A 75 -4.68 3.19 -5.45
C TYR A 75 -3.53 2.20 -5.69
N ALA A 76 -3.47 1.54 -6.85
CA ALA A 76 -2.45 0.54 -7.11
C ALA A 76 -1.04 1.14 -7.21
N ILE A 77 -0.87 2.29 -7.87
CA ILE A 77 0.45 2.95 -7.95
C ILE A 77 0.97 3.35 -6.56
N VAL A 78 0.11 3.95 -5.74
CA VAL A 78 0.47 4.31 -4.35
C VAL A 78 0.78 3.06 -3.55
N GLY A 79 -0.03 2.01 -3.65
CA GLY A 79 0.22 0.74 -2.97
C GLY A 79 1.54 0.07 -3.39
N ILE A 80 1.93 0.12 -4.67
CA ILE A 80 3.24 -0.37 -5.15
C ILE A 80 4.36 0.50 -4.58
N ASN A 81 4.18 1.81 -4.57
CA ASN A 81 5.17 2.75 -4.05
C ASN A 81 5.37 2.62 -2.52
N LEU A 82 4.33 2.28 -1.77
CA LEU A 82 4.44 1.97 -0.34
C LEU A 82 5.08 0.60 -0.08
N THR A 83 4.98 -0.34 -1.02
CA THR A 83 5.78 -1.57 -0.97
C THR A 83 7.28 -1.25 -1.05
N GLU A 84 7.67 -0.31 -1.91
CA GLU A 84 9.05 0.17 -1.99
C GLU A 84 9.51 0.80 -0.68
N MET A 85 8.65 1.61 -0.05
CA MET A 85 8.93 2.20 1.25
C MET A 85 9.14 1.14 2.33
N ALA A 86 8.26 0.15 2.44
CA ALA A 86 8.41 -0.95 3.39
C ALA A 86 9.74 -1.71 3.16
N TYR A 87 10.07 -1.98 1.90
CA TYR A 87 11.31 -2.65 1.54
C TYR A 87 12.55 -1.83 1.87
N SER A 88 12.54 -0.51 1.62
CA SER A 88 13.67 0.35 1.93
C SER A 88 13.90 0.47 3.44
N LEU A 89 12.84 0.55 4.25
CA LEU A 89 12.89 0.51 5.72
C LEU A 89 13.42 -0.83 6.26
N LEU A 90 13.11 -1.94 5.59
CA LEU A 90 13.69 -3.25 5.92
C LEU A 90 15.19 -3.29 5.59
N LYS A 91 15.57 -2.78 4.41
CA LYS A 91 16.95 -2.79 3.93
C LYS A 91 17.86 -1.86 4.74
N SER A 92 17.34 -0.74 5.24
CA SER A 92 18.05 0.20 6.11
C SER A 92 18.10 -0.23 7.59
N GLU A 93 17.60 -1.42 7.92
CA GLU A 93 17.53 -2.00 9.26
C GLU A 93 16.54 -1.35 10.24
N ALA A 94 15.97 -0.19 9.89
CA ALA A 94 14.97 0.49 10.72
C ALA A 94 13.78 -0.43 11.06
N LEU A 95 13.22 -1.12 10.07
CA LEU A 95 12.12 -2.07 10.28
C LEU A 95 12.60 -3.37 10.95
N LYS A 96 13.87 -3.79 10.76
CA LYS A 96 14.37 -5.04 11.36
C LYS A 96 14.31 -4.98 12.89
N PHE A 97 14.75 -3.86 13.48
CA PHE A 97 14.71 -3.69 14.94
C PHE A 97 13.28 -3.76 15.48
N HIS A 98 12.35 -3.09 14.81
CA HIS A 98 10.92 -3.15 15.15
C HIS A 98 10.39 -4.60 15.11
N LEU A 99 10.67 -5.33 14.03
CA LEU A 99 10.24 -6.72 13.89
C LEU A 99 10.82 -7.64 14.97
N TYR A 100 12.10 -7.51 15.31
CA TYR A 100 12.73 -8.33 16.34
C TYR A 100 12.21 -8.05 17.76
N ASN A 101 11.79 -6.82 18.03
CA ASN A 101 11.25 -6.44 19.33
C ASN A 101 9.79 -6.86 19.50
N PHE A 102 9.00 -6.86 18.42
CA PHE A 102 7.55 -7.00 18.50
C PHE A 102 7.04 -8.41 18.13
N VAL A 103 7.78 -9.16 17.31
CA VAL A 103 7.37 -10.50 16.87
C VAL A 103 7.86 -11.56 17.86
N PRO A 104 6.96 -12.39 18.43
CA PRO A 104 7.38 -13.56 19.18
C PRO A 104 8.07 -14.57 18.25
N GLY A 105 9.39 -14.69 18.37
CA GLY A 105 10.18 -15.63 17.57
C GLY A 105 10.77 -15.01 16.31
N THR A 106 10.87 -15.79 15.24
CA THR A 106 11.54 -15.36 14.00
C THR A 106 10.57 -14.58 13.09
N PRO A 107 10.86 -13.32 12.73
CA PRO A 107 10.07 -12.59 11.76
C PRO A 107 9.99 -13.32 10.41
N THR A 108 8.80 -13.32 9.82
CA THR A 108 8.49 -13.96 8.54
C THR A 108 8.01 -12.92 7.52
N MET A 109 7.84 -13.34 6.26
CA MET A 109 7.24 -12.48 5.22
C MET A 109 5.85 -11.97 5.59
N GLU A 110 5.08 -12.71 6.38
CA GLU A 110 3.76 -12.28 6.85
C GLU A 110 3.85 -10.96 7.64
N HIS A 111 4.86 -10.82 8.50
CA HIS A 111 5.06 -9.61 9.29
C HIS A 111 5.43 -8.41 8.41
N PHE A 112 6.16 -8.64 7.31
CA PHE A 112 6.40 -7.61 6.30
C PHE A 112 5.09 -7.18 5.61
N HIS A 113 4.22 -8.14 5.25
CA HIS A 113 2.92 -7.85 4.65
C HIS A 113 1.99 -7.12 5.64
N GLN A 114 2.00 -7.48 6.93
CA GLN A 114 1.25 -6.77 7.97
C GLN A 114 1.74 -5.32 8.15
N PHE A 115 3.05 -5.09 8.15
CA PHE A 115 3.61 -3.75 8.18
C PHE A 115 3.21 -2.95 6.94
N TYR A 116 3.23 -3.57 5.75
CA TYR A 116 2.71 -2.95 4.53
C TYR A 116 1.24 -2.52 4.66
N CYS A 117 0.38 -3.38 5.23
CA CYS A 117 -1.03 -3.04 5.45
C CYS A 117 -1.19 -1.83 6.38
N TYR A 118 -0.39 -1.77 7.44
CA TYR A 118 -0.31 -0.60 8.32
C TYR A 118 0.08 0.66 7.54
N LEU A 119 1.10 0.60 6.69
CA LEU A 119 1.52 1.76 5.88
C LEU A 119 0.41 2.24 4.94
N VAL A 120 -0.27 1.34 4.23
CA VAL A 120 -1.36 1.72 3.30
C VAL A 120 -2.49 2.42 4.05
N TYR A 121 -2.91 1.87 5.18
CA TYR A 121 -3.99 2.41 5.97
C TYR A 121 -3.65 3.77 6.59
N GLU A 122 -2.46 3.91 7.18
CA GLU A 122 -2.03 5.17 7.79
C GLU A 122 -1.64 6.22 6.75
N PHE A 123 -1.15 5.82 5.57
CA PHE A 123 -0.90 6.76 4.47
C PHE A 123 -2.21 7.36 3.96
N ASP A 124 -3.27 6.56 3.81
CA ASP A 124 -4.58 7.08 3.39
C ASP A 124 -5.13 8.12 4.38
N LYS A 125 -5.03 7.87 5.70
CA LYS A 125 -5.39 8.88 6.70
C LYS A 125 -4.55 10.14 6.57
N PHE A 126 -3.23 9.98 6.60
CA PHE A 126 -2.27 11.06 6.51
C PHE A 126 -2.50 11.92 5.26
N TRP A 127 -2.71 11.30 4.10
CA TRP A 127 -2.91 12.00 2.83
C TRP A 127 -4.11 12.95 2.88
N PHE A 128 -5.22 12.51 3.47
CA PHE A 128 -6.42 13.35 3.58
C PHE A 128 -6.32 14.40 4.69
N GLU A 129 -5.59 14.11 5.79
CA GLU A 129 -5.32 15.11 6.83
C GLU A 129 -4.44 16.26 6.31
N GLU A 130 -3.52 15.96 5.40
CA GLU A 130 -2.62 16.94 4.80
C GLU A 130 -3.27 17.80 3.71
N GLU A 131 -4.46 17.41 3.21
CA GLU A 131 -5.21 18.09 2.15
C GLU A 131 -4.33 18.62 1.01
N PRO A 132 -3.55 17.76 0.33
CA PRO A 132 -2.58 18.17 -0.67
C PRO A 132 -3.24 18.93 -1.82
N GLU A 133 -2.61 20.03 -2.25
CA GLU A 133 -3.13 20.87 -3.33
C GLU A 133 -3.35 20.11 -4.64
N SER A 134 -2.48 19.13 -4.92
CA SER A 134 -2.53 18.31 -6.13
C SER A 134 -1.75 17.01 -5.95
N ILE A 135 -2.20 15.98 -6.65
CA ILE A 135 -1.49 14.70 -6.78
C ILE A 135 -0.05 14.86 -7.31
N MET A 136 0.26 15.97 -8.00
CA MET A 136 1.62 16.27 -8.47
C MET A 136 2.65 16.38 -7.33
N TYR A 137 2.19 16.69 -6.11
CA TYR A 137 3.04 16.76 -4.93
C TYR A 137 3.16 15.42 -4.21
N PHE A 138 2.69 14.32 -4.79
CA PHE A 138 2.71 12.99 -4.17
C PHE A 138 4.06 12.65 -3.52
N ASN A 139 5.17 12.85 -4.24
CA ASN A 139 6.51 12.53 -3.72
C ASN A 139 6.88 13.35 -2.47
N LEU A 140 6.45 14.62 -2.38
CA LEU A 140 6.68 15.46 -1.20
C LEU A 140 5.99 14.87 0.03
N TYR A 141 4.69 14.58 -0.09
CA TYR A 141 3.90 14.01 1.01
C TYR A 141 4.33 12.59 1.34
N ARG A 142 4.73 11.81 0.33
CA ARG A 142 5.30 10.49 0.52
C ARG A 142 6.57 10.55 1.38
N GLU A 143 7.51 11.45 1.08
CA GLU A 143 8.72 11.58 1.90
C GLU A 143 8.40 12.13 3.29
N LYS A 144 7.44 13.06 3.42
CA LYS A 144 6.96 13.51 4.74
C LYS A 144 6.39 12.35 5.56
N PHE A 145 5.60 11.48 4.94
CA PHE A 145 5.09 10.26 5.58
C PHE A 145 6.22 9.28 5.94
N HIS A 146 7.18 9.10 5.04
CA HIS A 146 8.34 8.24 5.27
C HIS A 146 9.15 8.68 6.50
N GLU A 147 9.43 9.98 6.64
CA GLU A 147 10.10 10.53 7.82
C GLU A 147 9.27 10.36 9.10
N LYS A 148 7.94 10.53 9.03
CA LYS A 148 7.03 10.21 10.14
C LYS A 148 7.17 8.75 10.58
N ILE A 149 7.16 7.80 9.64
CA ILE A 149 7.30 6.36 9.93
C ILE A 149 8.68 6.04 10.51
N LYS A 150 9.76 6.61 9.97
CA LYS A 150 11.11 6.45 10.54
C LYS A 150 11.18 6.93 11.98
N GLY A 151 10.60 8.10 12.27
CA GLY A 151 10.54 8.64 13.63
C GLY A 151 9.81 7.70 14.59
N LEU A 152 8.70 7.10 14.16
CA LEU A 152 7.98 6.10 14.96
C LEU A 152 8.84 4.86 15.22
N LEU A 153 9.53 4.35 14.20
CA LEU A 153 10.40 3.16 14.31
C LEU A 153 11.60 3.35 15.27
N MET A 154 11.92 4.58 15.69
CA MET A 154 12.93 4.84 16.72
C MET A 154 12.44 4.52 18.14
N ASP A 155 11.13 4.46 18.37
CA ASP A 155 10.57 4.02 19.65
C ASP A 155 10.52 2.49 19.69
N CYS A 156 11.30 1.88 20.60
CA CYS A 156 11.38 0.43 20.72
C CYS A 156 10.08 -0.22 21.22
N ASN A 157 9.14 0.54 21.78
CA ASN A 157 7.86 0.04 22.27
C ASN A 157 6.73 0.24 21.26
N VAL A 158 6.98 0.85 20.10
CA VAL A 158 5.92 1.12 19.13
C VAL A 158 5.47 -0.17 18.43
N ALA A 159 4.16 -0.31 18.25
CA ALA A 159 3.56 -1.41 17.51
C ALA A 159 2.94 -0.89 16.20
N LEU A 160 3.70 -0.91 15.10
CA LEU A 160 3.22 -0.48 13.77
C LEU A 160 2.52 -1.63 13.05
N THR A 161 1.35 -2.00 13.58
CA THR A 161 0.49 -3.06 13.05
C THR A 161 -0.91 -2.52 12.86
N LEU A 162 -1.58 -2.94 11.79
CA LEU A 162 -2.96 -2.56 11.53
C LEU A 162 -3.87 -3.28 12.52
N LYS A 163 -4.57 -2.52 13.37
CA LYS A 163 -5.60 -3.04 14.29
C LYS A 163 -6.93 -2.44 13.85
N THR A 164 -7.72 -3.25 13.16
CA THR A 164 -9.06 -2.93 12.66
C THR A 164 -10.11 -3.64 13.48
#